data_AF-A0AAE9D3W2-F1
#
_entry.id   AF-A0AAE9D3W2-F1
#
_cell.length_a   1.000
_cell.length_b   1.000
_cell.length_c   1.000
_cell.angle_alpha   90.00
_cell.angle_beta   90.00
_cell.angle_gamma   90.00
#
_symmetry.space_group_name_H-M   'P 1'
#
loop_
_entity.id
_entity.type
_entity.pdbx_description
1 polymer ?
#
loop_
_entity_poly.entity_id
_entity_poly.type
_entity_poly.pdbx_seq_one_letter_code
_entity_poly.pdbx_strand_id
1 'polypeptide(L)'
;MGCTPSRTDFQPDAHSDLFRPPAPIPVTIGSSVGRSLQSNQVSVGFIFGGPASRKGSIIEELTGSFNFVSISVEDIVFQYLPTRLSGTGTQIKDIQEALRNDDGILNIDWILEMISSRIAVLMSQRFIIDIVPTVSSILKAEGFRARTQSRSLEQFEMKHKIAFAIDVTVKDEQSLTRLNGEANGKDDDSKKINPELNQMMRSADDIDRGKIEKRIAEYHTAAEPFISYFRKSNRLISMTLTTEAVPNLVNTTRETLLKLGFTITRKDDHVICFTTENSHDEIDFPYYKLKVVNASELSRPSADLVSFVIKYLK
;
A
#
# COMPACT_ATOMS: atom_id res chain seq x y z
N MET A 1 -19.23 44.17 -46.64
CA MET A 1 -18.90 42.74 -46.61
C MET A 1 -18.26 42.43 -45.27
N GLY A 2 -19.05 41.91 -44.32
CA GLY A 2 -18.58 41.53 -43.00
C GLY A 2 -18.26 40.04 -42.98
N CYS A 3 -17.04 39.67 -42.58
CA CYS A 3 -16.66 38.29 -42.32
C CYS A 3 -16.73 38.05 -40.81
N THR A 4 -17.63 37.17 -40.40
CA THR A 4 -17.73 36.63 -39.04
C THR A 4 -16.74 35.45 -38.93
N PRO A 5 -15.92 35.33 -37.87
CA PRO A 5 -15.09 34.15 -37.69
C PRO A 5 -15.95 33.01 -37.12
N SER A 6 -15.87 31.85 -37.77
CA SER A 6 -16.46 30.59 -37.34
C SER A 6 -15.87 30.17 -35.98
N ARG A 7 -16.71 30.10 -34.94
CA ARG A 7 -16.40 29.38 -33.71
C ARG A 7 -16.27 27.89 -34.04
N THR A 8 -15.11 27.32 -33.80
CA THR A 8 -14.94 25.87 -33.70
C THR A 8 -15.39 25.44 -32.32
N ASP A 9 -16.65 25.06 -32.18
CA ASP A 9 -17.14 24.32 -31.02
C ASP A 9 -16.59 22.88 -31.12
N PHE A 10 -15.35 22.68 -30.67
CA PHE A 10 -14.85 21.35 -30.33
C PHE A 10 -15.54 20.94 -29.03
N GLN A 11 -16.57 20.11 -29.13
CA GLN A 11 -16.99 19.30 -27.98
C GLN A 11 -15.86 18.32 -27.67
N PRO A 12 -15.32 18.28 -26.44
CA PRO A 12 -14.32 17.28 -26.08
C PRO A 12 -14.97 15.90 -26.12
N ASP A 13 -14.46 15.02 -26.97
CA ASP A 13 -14.87 13.63 -27.07
C ASP A 13 -14.71 12.94 -25.70
N ALA A 14 -15.75 12.24 -25.26
CA ALA A 14 -15.78 11.47 -24.01
C ALA A 14 -14.71 10.36 -23.93
N HIS A 15 -14.01 10.08 -25.04
CA HIS A 15 -12.89 9.15 -25.10
C HIS A 15 -11.54 9.76 -24.73
N SER A 16 -11.43 11.10 -24.67
CA SER A 16 -10.17 11.79 -24.33
C SER A 16 -9.75 11.60 -22.86
N ASP A 17 -10.71 11.37 -21.96
CA ASP A 17 -10.44 11.12 -20.54
C ASP A 17 -9.85 9.72 -20.26
N LEU A 18 -10.01 8.75 -21.17
CA LEU A 18 -9.46 7.39 -21.00
C LEU A 18 -7.93 7.34 -21.12
N PHE A 19 -7.33 8.32 -21.77
CA PHE A 19 -5.88 8.39 -22.00
C PHE A 19 -5.21 9.57 -21.28
N ARG A 20 -5.95 10.26 -20.40
CA ARG A 20 -5.35 11.31 -19.59
C ARG A 20 -4.33 10.68 -18.64
N PRO A 21 -3.08 11.18 -18.57
CA PRO A 21 -2.12 10.67 -17.61
C PRO A 21 -2.69 10.78 -16.20
N PRO A 22 -2.50 9.75 -15.34
CA PRO A 22 -2.99 9.77 -13.97
C PRO A 22 -2.55 11.02 -13.22
N ALA A 23 -3.39 11.52 -12.32
CA ALA A 23 -3.06 12.73 -11.57
C ALA A 23 -1.73 12.52 -10.79
N PRO A 24 -0.84 13.54 -10.74
CA PRO A 24 0.40 13.43 -10.01
C PRO A 24 0.14 13.37 -8.51
N ILE A 25 0.96 12.61 -7.79
CA ILE A 25 0.94 12.57 -6.33
C ILE A 25 2.03 13.51 -5.80
N PRO A 26 1.69 14.54 -5.00
CA PRO A 26 2.68 15.34 -4.31
C PRO A 26 3.51 14.46 -3.35
N VAL A 27 4.83 14.52 -3.49
CA VAL A 27 5.79 13.82 -2.62
C VAL A 27 6.73 14.82 -1.96
N THR A 28 6.83 14.75 -0.64
CA THR A 28 7.80 15.51 0.15
C THR A 28 8.76 14.53 0.81
N ILE A 29 10.07 14.72 0.63
CA ILE A 29 11.11 13.86 1.19
C ILE A 29 11.87 14.64 2.26
N GLY A 30 11.87 14.14 3.50
CA GLY A 30 12.66 14.70 4.58
C GLY A 30 14.17 14.69 4.27
N SER A 31 14.89 15.71 4.73
CA SER A 31 16.31 15.92 4.42
C SER A 31 17.25 14.83 4.97
N SER A 32 16.82 14.11 6.01
CA SER A 32 17.58 13.01 6.64
C SER A 32 17.19 11.63 6.10
N VAL A 33 16.25 11.53 5.14
CA VAL A 33 16.00 10.28 4.41
C VAL A 33 17.30 9.87 3.74
N GLY A 34 17.88 8.77 4.22
CA GLY A 34 19.26 8.43 3.90
C GLY A 34 19.49 8.22 2.40
N ARG A 35 20.32 9.06 1.78
CA ARG A 35 20.90 8.81 0.44
C ARG A 35 21.93 7.67 0.45
N SER A 36 22.26 7.15 1.63
CA SER A 36 23.28 6.13 1.88
C SER A 36 22.65 4.74 2.01
N LEU A 37 21.99 4.31 0.93
CA LEU A 37 21.55 2.91 0.75
C LEU A 37 22.59 2.08 -0.02
N GLN A 38 23.75 2.67 -0.25
CA GLN A 38 24.91 2.04 -0.91
C GLN A 38 25.79 1.24 0.06
N SER A 39 25.49 1.18 1.36
CA SER A 39 26.19 0.28 2.28
C SER A 39 25.47 -1.07 2.33
N ASN A 40 26.22 -2.17 2.38
CA ASN A 40 25.74 -3.54 2.61
C ASN A 40 25.09 -3.74 4.01
N GLN A 41 24.55 -2.69 4.62
CA GLN A 41 23.94 -2.72 5.94
C GLN A 41 22.44 -2.95 5.84
N VAL A 42 21.88 -3.63 6.83
CA VAL A 42 20.44 -3.82 6.95
C VAL A 42 19.76 -2.46 7.05
N SER A 43 18.83 -2.20 6.12
CA SER A 43 18.03 -0.98 6.06
C SER A 43 16.60 -1.27 6.47
N VAL A 44 16.12 -0.60 7.51
CA VAL A 44 14.75 -0.70 7.98
C VAL A 44 13.96 0.54 7.58
N GLY A 45 12.80 0.36 6.97
CA GLY A 45 11.80 1.40 6.74
C GLY A 45 10.52 1.12 7.52
N PHE A 46 9.74 2.17 7.79
CA PHE A 46 8.36 2.04 8.29
C PHE A 46 7.36 2.53 7.24
N ILE A 47 6.14 1.99 7.27
CA ILE A 47 5.05 2.47 6.42
C ILE A 47 3.82 2.80 7.25
N PHE A 48 3.20 3.93 6.91
CA PHE A 48 1.97 4.44 7.50
C PHE A 48 0.99 4.78 6.39
N GLY A 49 -0.26 4.39 6.60
CA GLY A 49 -1.39 4.75 5.77
C GLY A 49 -2.68 4.22 6.39
N GLY A 50 -3.62 5.13 6.61
CA GLY A 50 -4.96 4.80 7.12
C GLY A 50 -5.81 4.03 6.11
N PRO A 51 -7.09 3.77 6.42
CA PRO A 51 -8.03 3.22 5.45
C PRO A 51 -7.94 3.89 4.07
N ALA A 52 -8.06 3.10 3.01
CA ALA A 52 -7.98 3.55 1.61
C ALA A 52 -6.65 4.19 1.14
N SER A 53 -5.62 4.28 1.98
CA SER A 53 -4.26 4.73 1.59
C SER A 53 -3.57 3.81 0.57
N ARG A 54 -4.09 2.59 0.37
CA ARG A 54 -3.50 1.54 -0.47
C ARG A 54 -2.05 1.21 -0.12
N LYS A 55 -1.68 1.34 1.17
CA LYS A 55 -0.34 0.95 1.65
C LYS A 55 0.06 -0.47 1.27
N GLY A 56 -0.90 -1.40 1.14
CA GLY A 56 -0.66 -2.76 0.64
C GLY A 56 0.02 -2.79 -0.73
N SER A 57 -0.44 -1.97 -1.69
CA SER A 57 0.17 -1.88 -3.03
C SER A 57 1.59 -1.31 -3.00
N ILE A 58 1.91 -0.44 -2.02
CA ILE A 58 3.27 0.06 -1.80
C ILE A 58 4.15 -1.05 -1.23
N ILE A 59 3.66 -1.83 -0.27
CA ILE A 59 4.37 -2.97 0.30
C ILE A 59 4.64 -4.02 -0.78
N GLU A 60 3.66 -4.31 -1.64
CA GLU A 60 3.80 -5.20 -2.79
C GLU A 60 4.89 -4.71 -3.76
N GLU A 61 4.94 -3.41 -4.06
CA GLU A 61 6.01 -2.85 -4.90
C GLU A 61 7.39 -2.94 -4.23
N LEU A 62 7.47 -2.62 -2.93
CA LEU A 62 8.73 -2.69 -2.17
C LEU A 62 9.28 -4.13 -2.12
N THR A 63 8.40 -5.10 -1.87
CA THR A 63 8.78 -6.52 -1.79
C THR A 63 9.05 -7.11 -3.17
N GLY A 64 8.23 -6.78 -4.16
CA GLY A 64 8.30 -7.31 -5.52
C GLY A 64 9.46 -6.76 -6.34
N SER A 65 9.71 -5.45 -6.25
CA SER A 65 10.67 -4.73 -7.10
C SER A 65 11.95 -4.35 -6.37
N PHE A 66 11.92 -4.11 -5.06
CA PHE A 66 13.06 -3.56 -4.31
C PHE A 66 13.67 -4.52 -3.28
N ASN A 67 13.23 -5.79 -3.28
CA ASN A 67 13.70 -6.86 -2.41
C ASN A 67 13.62 -6.52 -0.91
N PHE A 68 12.56 -5.80 -0.53
CA PHE A 68 12.21 -5.65 0.87
C PHE A 68 11.53 -6.92 1.39
N VAL A 69 11.71 -7.20 2.67
CA VAL A 69 10.87 -8.15 3.40
C VAL A 69 9.89 -7.36 4.27
N SER A 70 8.60 -7.62 4.12
CA SER A 70 7.56 -6.99 4.93
C SER A 70 7.41 -7.67 6.29
N ILE A 71 7.29 -6.87 7.36
CA ILE A 71 6.96 -7.33 8.70
C ILE A 71 5.73 -6.56 9.17
N SER A 72 4.63 -7.26 9.42
CA SER A 72 3.40 -6.70 9.98
C SER A 72 3.34 -6.92 11.49
N VAL A 73 2.91 -5.89 12.23
CA VAL A 73 2.67 -6.03 13.67
C VAL A 73 1.58 -7.06 13.98
N GLU A 74 0.57 -7.20 13.11
CA GLU A 74 -0.51 -8.15 13.33
C GLU A 74 0.01 -9.58 13.28
N ASP A 75 0.89 -9.87 12.31
CA ASP A 75 1.58 -11.17 12.23
C ASP A 75 2.39 -11.43 13.49
N ILE A 76 3.15 -10.44 13.97
CA ILE A 76 3.94 -10.55 15.19
C ILE A 76 3.03 -10.88 16.38
N VAL A 77 1.92 -10.16 16.53
CA VAL A 77 0.99 -10.37 17.63
C VAL A 77 0.37 -11.77 17.55
N PHE A 78 -0.21 -12.16 16.42
CA PHE A 78 -0.86 -13.46 16.31
C PHE A 78 0.11 -14.64 16.41
N GLN A 79 1.36 -14.47 15.98
CA GLN A 79 2.36 -15.52 16.04
C GLN A 79 2.98 -15.65 17.44
N TYR A 80 3.29 -14.54 18.11
CA TYR A 80 4.10 -14.56 19.33
C TYR A 80 3.32 -14.31 20.62
N LEU A 81 2.20 -13.56 20.58
CA LEU A 81 1.43 -13.28 21.78
C LEU A 81 0.91 -14.53 22.51
N PRO A 82 0.46 -15.61 21.83
CA PRO A 82 0.05 -16.85 22.50
C PRO A 82 1.13 -17.44 23.41
N THR A 83 2.41 -17.28 23.06
CA THR A 83 3.52 -17.80 23.88
C THR A 83 3.70 -17.05 25.20
N ARG A 84 3.17 -15.81 25.31
CA ARG A 84 3.16 -15.03 26.57
C ARG A 84 1.91 -15.26 27.40
N LEU A 85 0.80 -15.62 26.75
CA LEU A 85 -0.48 -15.84 27.39
C LEU A 85 -0.60 -17.31 27.82
N SER A 86 -0.16 -17.61 29.04
CA SER A 86 -0.29 -18.96 29.61
C SER A 86 -1.76 -19.37 29.66
N GLY A 87 -2.17 -20.33 28.83
CA GLY A 87 -3.53 -20.90 28.82
C GLY A 87 -4.52 -20.22 27.87
N THR A 88 -4.12 -19.21 27.10
CA THR A 88 -4.98 -18.67 26.02
C THR A 88 -4.84 -19.56 24.78
N GLY A 89 -5.95 -19.88 24.12
CA GLY A 89 -5.92 -20.65 22.88
C GLY A 89 -5.13 -19.92 21.78
N THR A 90 -4.59 -20.67 20.83
CA THR A 90 -3.83 -20.12 19.69
C THR A 90 -4.75 -19.55 18.60
N GLN A 91 -6.07 -19.55 18.82
CA GLN A 91 -7.01 -19.03 17.83
C GLN A 91 -7.06 -17.50 17.91
N ILE A 92 -7.26 -16.85 16.76
CA ILE A 92 -7.37 -15.40 16.65
C ILE A 92 -8.41 -14.83 17.61
N LYS A 93 -9.55 -15.50 17.80
CA LYS A 93 -10.62 -15.05 18.69
C LYS A 93 -10.17 -14.98 20.15
N ASP A 94 -9.45 -16.01 20.62
CA ASP A 94 -8.95 -16.08 22.00
C ASP A 94 -7.93 -14.97 22.25
N ILE A 95 -7.06 -14.72 21.27
CA ILE A 95 -6.07 -13.64 21.31
C ILE A 95 -6.76 -12.27 21.34
N GLN A 96 -7.79 -12.06 20.51
CA GLN A 96 -8.55 -10.82 20.49
C GLN A 96 -9.32 -10.59 21.80
N GLU A 97 -9.84 -11.64 22.41
CA GLU A 97 -10.51 -11.58 23.71
C GLU A 97 -9.55 -11.24 24.84
N ALA A 98 -8.37 -11.87 24.87
CA ALA A 98 -7.30 -11.53 25.82
C ALA A 98 -6.89 -10.05 25.70
N LEU A 99 -6.82 -9.53 24.47
CA LEU A 99 -6.47 -8.12 24.21
C LEU A 99 -7.59 -7.12 24.54
N ARG A 100 -8.84 -7.54 24.70
CA ARG A 100 -9.93 -6.62 25.07
C ARG A 100 -9.78 -6.09 26.49
N ASN A 101 -9.19 -6.88 27.36
CA ASN A 101 -8.93 -6.55 28.77
C ASN A 101 -7.43 -6.39 29.02
N ASP A 102 -6.70 -5.87 28.02
CA ASP A 102 -5.24 -5.77 28.08
C ASP A 102 -4.79 -4.76 29.15
N ASP A 103 -4.23 -5.26 30.25
CA ASP A 103 -3.54 -4.49 31.30
C ASP A 103 -2.02 -4.41 31.00
N GLY A 104 -1.65 -4.01 29.78
CA GLY A 104 -0.26 -3.75 29.39
C GLY A 104 0.56 -4.96 28.89
N ILE A 105 -0.10 -6.06 28.52
CA ILE A 105 0.51 -7.24 27.90
C ILE A 105 1.12 -6.84 26.55
N LEU A 106 0.41 -6.02 25.77
CA LEU A 106 0.86 -5.53 24.48
C LEU A 106 1.49 -4.14 24.59
N ASN A 107 2.80 -4.10 24.80
CA ASN A 107 3.59 -2.87 24.74
C ASN A 107 4.49 -2.81 23.49
N ILE A 108 4.84 -1.59 23.09
CA ILE A 108 5.60 -1.33 21.85
C ILE A 108 7.04 -1.83 21.94
N ASP A 109 7.67 -1.77 23.12
CA ASP A 109 9.03 -2.28 23.34
C ASP A 109 9.11 -3.78 23.00
N TRP A 110 8.15 -4.57 23.47
CA TRP A 110 8.05 -6.00 23.17
C TRP A 110 7.78 -6.25 21.67
N ILE A 111 6.87 -5.49 21.05
CA ILE A 111 6.61 -5.62 19.61
C ILE A 111 7.91 -5.39 18.82
N LEU A 112 8.65 -4.33 19.13
CA LEU A 112 9.91 -4.00 18.46
C LEU A 112 11.00 -5.05 18.74
N GLU A 113 11.00 -5.69 19.91
CA GLU A 113 11.89 -6.82 20.22
C GLU A 113 11.58 -8.06 19.37
N MET A 114 10.30 -8.39 19.17
CA MET A 114 9.88 -9.49 18.30
C MET A 114 10.21 -9.20 16.83
N ILE A 115 10.03 -7.94 16.40
CA ILE A 115 10.46 -7.50 15.07
C ILE A 115 11.98 -7.63 14.92
N SER A 116 12.75 -7.21 15.93
CA SER A 116 14.22 -7.35 15.94
C SER A 116 14.63 -8.82 15.80
N SER A 117 13.96 -9.72 16.51
CA SER A 117 14.19 -11.16 16.43
C SER A 117 13.90 -11.70 15.03
N ARG A 118 12.82 -11.22 14.39
CA ARG A 118 12.48 -11.59 13.01
C ARG A 118 13.50 -11.07 12.01
N ILE A 119 13.98 -9.84 12.16
CA ILE A 119 15.08 -9.27 11.35
C ILE A 119 16.35 -10.12 11.48
N ALA A 120 16.72 -10.54 12.69
CA ALA A 120 17.94 -11.32 12.92
C ALA A 120 17.94 -12.69 12.23
N VAL A 121 16.77 -13.32 12.08
CA VAL A 121 16.61 -14.62 11.41
C VAL A 121 16.56 -14.47 9.89
N LEU A 122 16.00 -13.37 9.40
CA LEU A 122 15.83 -13.11 7.98
C LEU A 122 17.15 -12.58 7.41
N MET A 123 17.81 -13.36 6.54
CA MET A 123 19.08 -12.98 5.88
C MET A 123 18.90 -11.89 4.79
N SER A 124 17.87 -11.04 4.91
CA SER A 124 17.60 -9.92 4.00
C SER A 124 18.35 -8.67 4.45
N GLN A 125 18.66 -7.80 3.50
CA GLN A 125 19.26 -6.50 3.75
C GLN A 125 18.23 -5.38 3.88
N ARG A 126 16.96 -5.60 3.55
CA ARG A 126 15.94 -4.55 3.49
C ARG A 126 14.64 -5.02 4.12
N PHE A 127 14.09 -4.22 5.02
CA PHE A 127 12.84 -4.50 5.73
C PHE A 127 11.89 -3.31 5.69
N ILE A 128 10.60 -3.58 5.50
CA ILE A 128 9.53 -2.59 5.63
C ILE A 128 8.59 -3.04 6.74
N ILE A 129 8.42 -2.20 7.76
CA ILE A 129 7.61 -2.50 8.94
C ILE A 129 6.27 -1.76 8.84
N ASP A 130 5.17 -2.52 8.87
CA ASP A 130 3.82 -2.00 9.09
C ASP A 130 3.47 -2.15 10.57
N ILE A 131 3.71 -1.08 11.33
CA ILE A 131 3.64 -1.11 12.80
C ILE A 131 2.26 -0.77 13.36
N VAL A 132 1.39 -0.12 12.57
CA VAL A 132 0.08 0.32 13.04
C VAL A 132 -0.98 -0.70 12.62
N PRO A 133 -1.58 -1.43 13.58
CA PRO A 133 -2.52 -2.50 13.27
C PRO A 133 -3.82 -1.95 12.69
N THR A 134 -4.48 -2.77 11.88
CA THR A 134 -5.85 -2.56 11.41
C THR A 134 -6.89 -3.31 12.26
N VAL A 135 -6.48 -4.36 12.96
CA VAL A 135 -7.30 -5.13 13.90
C VAL A 135 -7.57 -4.30 15.16
N SER A 136 -8.86 -4.02 15.41
CA SER A 136 -9.29 -3.07 16.45
C SER A 136 -8.86 -3.47 17.87
N SER A 137 -8.81 -4.76 18.21
CA SER A 137 -8.36 -5.19 19.55
C SER A 137 -6.87 -4.90 19.79
N ILE A 138 -6.03 -5.01 18.75
CA ILE A 138 -4.60 -4.69 18.83
C ILE A 138 -4.43 -3.16 18.87
N LEU A 139 -5.13 -2.44 17.98
CA LEU A 139 -5.08 -0.98 17.89
C LEU A 139 -5.51 -0.27 19.20
N LYS A 140 -6.43 -0.89 19.95
CA LYS A 140 -6.96 -0.36 21.20
C LYS A 140 -6.13 -0.72 22.42
N ALA A 141 -5.14 -1.59 22.29
CA ALA A 141 -4.23 -1.93 23.38
C ALA A 141 -3.51 -0.69 23.90
N GLU A 142 -3.15 -0.70 25.19
CA GLU A 142 -2.56 0.46 25.86
C GLU A 142 -1.28 0.94 25.17
N GLY A 143 -0.45 0.01 24.67
CA GLY A 143 0.81 0.32 23.98
C GLY A 143 0.64 1.28 22.80
N PHE A 144 -0.48 1.20 22.06
CA PHE A 144 -0.77 2.07 20.92
C PHE A 144 -1.44 3.39 21.30
N ARG A 145 -1.89 3.55 22.54
CA ARG A 145 -2.50 4.79 23.06
C ARG A 145 -1.49 5.74 23.69
N ALA A 146 -0.23 5.33 23.84
CA ALA A 146 0.80 6.18 24.41
C ALA A 146 1.01 7.44 23.56
N ARG A 147 1.18 8.59 24.21
CA ARG A 147 1.36 9.91 23.54
C ARG A 147 2.64 10.03 22.73
N THR A 148 3.63 9.18 23.00
CA THR A 148 4.91 9.17 22.30
C THR A 148 5.48 7.77 22.28
N GLN A 149 6.22 7.45 21.21
CA GLN A 149 6.94 6.19 21.02
C GLN A 149 8.45 6.42 20.84
N SER A 150 8.93 7.66 21.08
CA SER A 150 10.32 8.06 20.82
C SER A 150 11.34 7.15 21.51
N ARG A 151 11.15 6.87 22.81
CA ARG A 151 12.06 6.03 23.59
C ARG A 151 12.20 4.63 22.98
N SER A 152 11.08 3.99 22.66
CA SER A 152 11.03 2.64 22.09
C SER A 152 11.70 2.59 20.72
N LEU A 153 11.42 3.58 19.87
CA LEU A 153 12.03 3.69 18.54
C LEU A 153 13.53 3.99 18.60
N GLU A 154 13.98 4.85 19.52
CA GLU A 154 15.41 5.13 19.74
C GLU A 154 16.16 3.87 20.21
N GLN A 155 15.59 3.09 21.13
CA GLN A 155 16.18 1.83 21.57
C GLN A 155 16.26 0.79 20.44
N PHE A 156 15.22 0.70 19.62
CA PHE A 156 15.23 -0.15 18.43
C PHE A 156 16.30 0.31 17.43
N GLU A 157 16.45 1.62 17.24
CA GLU A 157 17.41 2.21 16.31
C GLU A 157 18.88 1.97 16.72
N MET A 158 19.16 1.81 18.02
CA MET A 158 20.49 1.40 18.49
C MET A 158 20.91 0.03 17.93
N LYS A 159 19.96 -0.84 17.58
CA LYS A 159 20.22 -2.18 17.03
C LYS A 159 20.05 -2.22 15.51
N HIS A 160 19.07 -1.49 15.00
CA HIS A 160 18.68 -1.52 13.59
C HIS A 160 18.56 -0.10 13.05
N LYS A 161 19.46 0.29 12.14
CA LYS A 161 19.40 1.61 11.48
C LYS A 161 18.07 1.78 10.75
N ILE A 162 17.27 2.77 11.17
CA ILE A 162 16.01 3.11 10.49
C ILE A 162 16.31 4.17 9.42
N ALA A 163 16.16 3.81 8.15
CA ALA A 163 16.53 4.67 7.03
C ALA A 163 15.46 5.72 6.70
N PHE A 164 14.18 5.36 6.78
CA PHE A 164 13.05 6.22 6.42
C PHE A 164 11.72 5.71 6.97
N ALA A 165 10.69 6.55 6.87
CA ALA A 165 9.29 6.15 6.94
C ALA A 165 8.52 6.69 5.73
N ILE A 166 7.56 5.93 5.20
CA ILE A 166 6.60 6.40 4.19
C ILE A 166 5.28 6.66 4.90
N ASP A 167 4.70 7.83 4.69
CA ASP A 167 3.37 8.19 5.17
C ASP A 167 2.48 8.61 4.01
N VAL A 168 1.39 7.88 3.81
CA VAL A 168 0.40 8.15 2.77
C VAL A 168 -0.85 8.73 3.42
N THR A 169 -1.00 10.06 3.30
CA THR A 169 -2.19 10.79 3.74
C THR A 169 -3.22 10.84 2.62
N VAL A 170 -4.48 10.53 2.91
CA VAL A 170 -5.58 10.58 1.95
C VAL A 170 -6.41 11.84 2.18
N LYS A 171 -6.56 12.71 1.16
CA LYS A 171 -7.31 13.99 1.32
C LYS A 171 -8.80 13.80 1.61
N ASP A 172 -9.42 12.79 1.01
CA ASP A 172 -10.83 12.44 1.23
C ASP A 172 -10.96 10.97 1.62
N GLU A 173 -10.43 10.65 2.80
CA GLU A 173 -10.31 9.29 3.30
C GLU A 173 -11.66 8.60 3.50
N GLN A 174 -12.70 9.36 3.89
CA GLN A 174 -14.05 8.84 4.07
C GLN A 174 -14.65 8.39 2.73
N SER A 175 -14.64 9.26 1.71
CA SER A 175 -15.23 8.94 0.42
C SER A 175 -14.51 7.78 -0.25
N LEU A 176 -13.17 7.77 -0.19
CA LEU A 176 -12.37 6.68 -0.76
C LEU A 176 -12.57 5.36 -0.02
N THR A 177 -12.75 5.39 1.29
CA THR A 177 -13.06 4.17 2.06
C THR A 177 -14.44 3.62 1.69
N ARG A 178 -15.43 4.49 1.44
CA ARG A 178 -16.77 4.08 0.99
C ARG A 178 -16.73 3.46 -0.41
N LEU A 179 -16.10 4.13 -1.38
CA LEU A 179 -15.99 3.61 -2.76
C LEU A 179 -15.36 2.21 -2.81
N ASN A 180 -14.32 1.97 -2.01
CA ASN A 180 -13.70 0.64 -1.90
C ASN A 180 -14.61 -0.39 -1.21
N GLY A 181 -15.48 0.03 -0.30
CA GLY A 181 -16.46 -0.84 0.36
C GLY A 181 -17.61 -1.22 -0.57
N GLU A 182 -18.13 -0.27 -1.35
CA GLU A 182 -19.23 -0.50 -2.29
C GLU A 182 -18.82 -1.36 -3.48
N ALA A 183 -17.59 -1.19 -4.00
CA ALA A 183 -17.04 -2.02 -5.07
C ALA A 183 -16.91 -3.51 -4.69
N ASN A 184 -16.96 -3.83 -3.39
CA ASN A 184 -16.87 -5.20 -2.88
C ASN A 184 -18.24 -5.81 -2.51
N GLY A 185 -19.38 -5.14 -2.72
CA GLY A 185 -20.63 -5.65 -2.12
C GLY A 185 -21.99 -5.10 -2.56
N LYS A 186 -22.28 -4.86 -3.84
CA LYS A 186 -23.68 -4.64 -4.27
C LYS A 186 -24.06 -5.45 -5.52
N ASP A 187 -24.92 -6.46 -5.30
CA ASP A 187 -25.89 -6.96 -6.28
C ASP A 187 -26.98 -5.89 -6.48
N ASP A 188 -27.31 -5.61 -7.74
CA ASP A 188 -27.87 -4.34 -8.22
C ASP A 188 -29.43 -4.30 -8.28
N ASP A 189 -30.12 -4.86 -7.28
CA ASP A 189 -31.56 -5.15 -7.40
C ASP A 189 -32.48 -4.40 -6.42
N SER A 190 -32.27 -3.08 -6.25
CA SER A 190 -33.13 -2.26 -5.41
C SER A 190 -33.58 -0.96 -6.09
N LYS A 191 -34.39 -1.07 -7.14
CA LYS A 191 -35.18 0.02 -7.70
C LYS A 191 -36.67 -0.25 -7.58
N LYS A 192 -37.22 0.01 -6.38
CA LYS A 192 -38.60 0.43 -6.05
C LYS A 192 -38.76 0.38 -4.52
N ILE A 193 -38.66 1.52 -3.83
CA ILE A 193 -38.62 1.51 -2.36
C ILE A 193 -39.69 2.43 -1.73
N ASN A 194 -40.49 1.81 -0.85
CA ASN A 194 -41.43 2.38 0.11
C ASN A 194 -40.72 3.37 1.09
N PRO A 195 -41.31 4.52 1.46
CA PRO A 195 -40.73 5.50 2.38
C PRO A 195 -40.13 4.95 3.70
N GLU A 196 -40.66 3.87 4.28
CA GLU A 196 -40.11 3.27 5.50
C GLU A 196 -38.75 2.59 5.29
N LEU A 197 -38.58 1.90 4.15
CA LEU A 197 -37.32 1.24 3.81
C LEU A 197 -36.24 2.27 3.41
N ASN A 198 -36.64 3.42 2.85
CA ASN A 198 -35.73 4.56 2.67
C ASN A 198 -35.22 5.14 4.01
N GLN A 199 -36.07 5.15 5.05
CA GLN A 199 -35.67 5.63 6.38
C GLN A 199 -34.70 4.64 7.05
N MET A 200 -34.94 3.33 6.92
CA MET A 200 -34.01 2.30 7.41
C MET A 200 -32.66 2.32 6.68
N MET A 201 -32.65 2.53 5.36
CA MET A 201 -31.41 2.67 4.59
C MET A 201 -30.59 3.87 5.04
N ARG A 202 -31.23 5.03 5.29
CA ARG A 202 -30.54 6.21 5.83
C ARG A 202 -29.94 5.96 7.20
N SER A 203 -30.66 5.28 8.10
CA SER A 203 -30.13 4.92 9.42
C SER A 203 -28.95 3.93 9.33
N ALA A 204 -28.97 3.01 8.38
CA ALA A 204 -27.85 2.10 8.13
C ALA A 204 -26.62 2.85 7.58
N ASP A 205 -26.82 3.74 6.62
CA ASP A 205 -25.76 4.58 6.04
C ASP A 205 -25.09 5.47 7.09
N ASP A 206 -25.88 6.06 8.01
CA ASP A 206 -25.36 6.89 9.10
C ASP A 206 -24.55 6.07 10.12
N ILE A 207 -24.99 4.84 10.43
CA ILE A 207 -24.25 3.92 11.31
C ILE A 207 -22.91 3.53 10.69
N ASP A 208 -22.90 3.19 9.40
CA ASP A 208 -21.68 2.76 8.71
C ASP A 208 -20.72 3.94 8.49
N ARG A 209 -21.24 5.14 8.24
CA ARG A 209 -20.46 6.38 8.29
C ARG A 209 -19.78 6.56 9.64
N GLY A 210 -20.52 6.46 10.74
CA GLY A 210 -19.96 6.59 12.08
C GLY A 210 -18.86 5.55 12.39
N LYS A 211 -19.01 4.31 11.90
CA LYS A 211 -17.98 3.27 12.03
C LYS A 211 -16.72 3.59 11.23
N ILE A 212 -16.85 4.07 9.99
CA ILE A 212 -15.71 4.44 9.13
C ILE A 212 -14.95 5.60 9.75
N GLU A 213 -15.65 6.66 10.16
CA GLU A 213 -15.07 7.84 10.80
C GLU A 213 -14.30 7.46 12.06
N LYS A 214 -14.89 6.60 12.91
CA LYS A 214 -14.24 6.08 14.11
C LYS A 214 -12.98 5.28 13.77
N ARG A 215 -13.01 4.42 12.76
CA ARG A 215 -11.83 3.61 12.36
C ARG A 215 -10.69 4.49 11.85
N ILE A 216 -10.99 5.50 11.05
CA ILE A 216 -10.01 6.48 10.56
C ILE A 216 -9.39 7.23 11.74
N ALA A 217 -10.22 7.74 12.66
CA ALA A 217 -9.74 8.46 13.84
C ALA A 217 -8.89 7.59 14.79
N GLU A 218 -9.31 6.34 15.04
CA GLU A 218 -8.56 5.38 15.84
C GLU A 218 -7.17 5.11 15.23
N TYR A 219 -7.10 4.92 13.90
CA TYR A 219 -5.84 4.72 13.19
C TYR A 219 -4.90 5.93 13.34
N HIS A 220 -5.38 7.14 13.03
CA HIS A 220 -4.54 8.35 13.08
C HIS A 220 -4.04 8.64 14.49
N THR A 221 -4.89 8.41 15.49
CA THR A 221 -4.50 8.55 16.91
C THR A 221 -3.34 7.62 17.28
N ALA A 222 -3.38 6.36 16.83
CA ALA A 222 -2.34 5.39 17.12
C ALA A 222 -1.07 5.62 16.28
N ALA A 223 -1.20 6.12 15.05
CA ALA A 223 -0.09 6.33 14.13
C ALA A 223 0.72 7.60 14.45
N GLU A 224 0.07 8.68 14.89
CA GLU A 224 0.71 10.00 15.05
C GLU A 224 1.95 9.99 15.96
N PRO A 225 2.01 9.27 17.09
CA PRO A 225 3.23 9.16 17.90
C PRO A 225 4.46 8.67 17.12
N PHE A 226 4.26 7.72 16.18
CA PHE A 226 5.32 7.20 15.32
C PHE A 226 5.66 8.18 14.18
N ILE A 227 4.64 8.72 13.52
CA ILE A 227 4.82 9.67 12.41
C ILE A 227 5.54 10.94 12.92
N SER A 228 5.16 11.44 14.09
CA SER A 228 5.80 12.60 14.74
C SER A 228 7.29 12.39 14.99
N TYR A 229 7.69 11.18 15.38
CA TYR A 229 9.10 10.82 15.55
C TYR A 229 9.90 10.91 14.22
N PHE A 230 9.35 10.37 13.13
CA PHE A 230 9.99 10.43 11.81
C PHE A 230 9.97 11.83 11.20
N ARG A 231 8.93 12.61 11.48
CA ARG A 231 8.83 14.03 11.11
C ARG A 231 9.92 14.85 11.81
N LYS A 232 10.08 14.69 13.13
CA LYS A 232 11.12 15.38 13.93
C LYS A 232 12.55 15.02 13.51
N SER A 233 12.77 13.76 13.14
CA SER A 233 14.07 13.30 12.64
C SER A 233 14.32 13.61 11.15
N ASN A 234 13.38 14.25 10.46
CA ASN A 234 13.43 14.56 9.02
C ASN A 234 13.61 13.31 8.13
N ARG A 235 13.05 12.17 8.52
CA ARG A 235 13.15 10.88 7.80
C ARG A 235 11.83 10.43 7.17
N LEU A 236 10.85 11.32 7.11
CA LEU A 236 9.52 11.03 6.56
C LEU A 236 9.47 11.31 5.06
N ILE A 237 8.96 10.36 4.30
CA ILE A 237 8.54 10.49 2.90
C ILE A 237 7.02 10.61 2.93
N SER A 238 6.50 11.83 2.72
CA SER A 238 5.07 12.10 2.77
C SER A 238 4.48 12.11 1.36
N MET A 239 3.41 11.34 1.16
CA MET A 239 2.64 11.27 -0.08
C MET A 239 1.19 11.68 0.20
N THR A 240 0.64 12.58 -0.61
CA THR A 240 -0.76 13.01 -0.46
C THR A 240 -1.63 12.43 -1.58
N LEU A 241 -2.47 11.46 -1.23
CA LEU A 241 -3.29 10.71 -2.16
C LEU A 241 -4.68 11.35 -2.34
N THR A 242 -5.11 11.46 -3.58
CA THR A 242 -6.48 11.79 -3.99
C THR A 242 -7.05 10.65 -4.82
N THR A 243 -8.38 10.60 -4.98
CA THR A 243 -9.07 9.57 -5.76
C THR A 243 -8.55 9.45 -7.18
N GLU A 244 -8.28 10.57 -7.85
CA GLU A 244 -7.77 10.62 -9.23
C GLU A 244 -6.31 10.18 -9.34
N ALA A 245 -5.53 10.31 -8.26
CA ALA A 245 -4.10 10.02 -8.25
C ALA A 245 -3.79 8.57 -7.85
N VAL A 246 -4.79 7.83 -7.37
CA VAL A 246 -4.69 6.42 -6.96
C VAL A 246 -3.96 5.52 -7.97
N PRO A 247 -4.25 5.56 -9.29
CA PRO A 247 -3.55 4.73 -10.27
C PRO A 247 -2.05 5.02 -10.35
N ASN A 248 -1.61 6.21 -9.95
CA ASN A 248 -0.22 6.64 -10.01
C ASN A 248 0.60 6.27 -8.77
N LEU A 249 -0.02 5.72 -7.71
CA LEU A 249 0.63 5.50 -6.41
C LEU A 249 1.86 4.61 -6.49
N VAL A 250 1.73 3.47 -7.16
CA VAL A 250 2.83 2.50 -7.31
C VAL A 250 3.97 3.10 -8.14
N ASN A 251 3.66 3.77 -9.26
CA ASN A 251 4.67 4.39 -10.10
C ASN A 251 5.40 5.53 -9.37
N THR A 252 4.65 6.41 -8.68
CA THR A 252 5.22 7.49 -7.87
C THR A 252 6.14 6.94 -6.77
N THR A 253 5.73 5.86 -6.11
CA THR A 253 6.54 5.18 -5.09
C THR A 253 7.84 4.66 -5.69
N ARG A 254 7.76 3.96 -6.82
CA ARG A 254 8.93 3.43 -7.54
C ARG A 254 9.91 4.54 -7.93
N GLU A 255 9.42 5.59 -8.58
CA GLU A 255 10.25 6.74 -8.96
C GLU A 255 10.91 7.41 -7.75
N THR A 256 10.18 7.52 -6.64
CA THR A 256 10.71 8.08 -5.38
C THR A 256 11.85 7.24 -4.85
N LEU A 257 11.70 5.91 -4.80
CA LEU A 257 12.75 5.00 -4.33
C LEU A 257 13.97 5.01 -5.26
N LEU A 258 13.77 5.04 -6.57
CA LEU A 258 14.85 5.18 -7.55
C LEU A 258 15.63 6.49 -7.34
N LYS A 259 14.94 7.62 -7.12
CA LYS A 259 15.57 8.92 -6.79
C LYS A 259 16.35 8.89 -5.49
N LEU A 260 15.96 8.04 -4.54
CA LEU A 260 16.66 7.81 -3.28
C LEU A 260 17.87 6.85 -3.42
N GLY A 261 18.09 6.30 -4.62
CA GLY A 261 19.21 5.41 -4.91
C GLY A 261 18.95 3.93 -4.65
N PHE A 262 17.69 3.53 -4.42
CA PHE A 262 17.35 2.11 -4.42
C PHE A 262 17.44 1.54 -5.83
N THR A 263 17.92 0.31 -5.93
CA THR A 263 17.96 -0.45 -7.17
C THR A 263 16.80 -1.42 -7.23
N ILE A 264 16.16 -1.49 -8.40
CA ILE A 264 15.18 -2.52 -8.70
C ILE A 264 15.93 -3.85 -8.83
N THR A 265 15.45 -4.86 -8.12
CA THR A 265 15.90 -6.23 -8.25
C THR A 265 15.19 -6.78 -9.47
N ARG A 266 15.92 -7.03 -10.55
CA ARG A 266 15.34 -7.61 -11.77
C ARG A 266 14.66 -8.93 -11.38
N LYS A 267 13.33 -8.93 -11.32
CA LYS A 267 12.60 -10.10 -11.81
C LYS A 267 12.76 -10.07 -13.32
N ASP A 268 12.89 -11.24 -13.94
CA ASP A 268 12.91 -11.34 -15.39
C ASP A 268 11.58 -10.78 -15.93
N ASP A 269 11.55 -9.46 -16.18
CA ASP A 269 10.42 -8.78 -16.77
C ASP A 269 10.38 -9.22 -18.22
N HIS A 270 9.57 -10.23 -18.48
CA HIS A 270 9.21 -10.62 -19.83
C HIS A 270 8.38 -9.50 -20.45
N VAL A 271 9.04 -8.59 -21.15
CA VAL A 271 8.37 -7.55 -21.93
C VAL A 271 7.75 -8.21 -23.15
N ILE A 272 6.42 -8.13 -23.26
CA ILE A 272 5.67 -8.58 -24.44
C ILE A 272 5.35 -7.35 -25.28
N CYS A 273 5.87 -7.31 -26.50
CA CYS A 273 5.56 -6.27 -27.49
C CYS A 273 4.50 -6.80 -28.46
N PHE A 274 3.38 -6.09 -28.59
CA PHE A 274 2.38 -6.34 -29.62
C PHE A 274 2.53 -5.31 -30.72
N THR A 275 2.58 -5.76 -31.96
CA THR A 275 2.77 -4.91 -33.13
C THR A 275 1.92 -5.43 -34.29
N THR A 276 1.40 -4.50 -35.09
CA THR A 276 0.61 -4.77 -36.30
C THR A 276 1.42 -4.55 -37.58
N GLU A 277 2.66 -4.10 -37.45
CA GLU A 277 3.54 -3.82 -38.58
C GLU A 277 4.33 -5.07 -38.97
N ASN A 278 4.69 -5.20 -40.25
CA ASN A 278 5.45 -6.36 -40.72
C ASN A 278 6.97 -6.19 -40.57
N SER A 279 7.43 -4.96 -40.34
CA SER A 279 8.85 -4.60 -40.17
C SER A 279 9.07 -4.06 -38.77
N HIS A 280 10.18 -4.45 -38.16
CA HIS A 280 10.54 -4.08 -36.78
C HIS A 280 11.98 -3.60 -36.67
N ASP A 281 12.51 -3.04 -37.75
CA ASP A 281 13.92 -2.70 -37.89
C ASP A 281 14.38 -1.61 -36.90
N GLU A 282 13.41 -0.89 -36.30
CA GLU A 282 13.64 0.13 -35.27
C GLU A 282 13.73 -0.46 -33.84
N ILE A 283 13.43 -1.75 -33.65
CA ILE A 283 13.41 -2.40 -32.34
C ILE A 283 14.56 -3.39 -32.22
N ASP A 284 15.50 -3.14 -31.30
CA ASP A 284 16.63 -4.03 -31.01
C ASP A 284 16.18 -5.21 -30.11
N PHE A 285 15.56 -6.23 -30.72
CA PHE A 285 15.08 -7.41 -29.99
C PHE A 285 16.16 -8.12 -29.15
N PRO A 286 17.40 -8.34 -29.65
CA PRO A 286 18.46 -8.95 -28.86
C PRO A 286 18.81 -8.15 -27.60
N TYR A 287 18.95 -6.82 -27.71
CA TYR A 287 19.30 -5.96 -26.57
C TYR A 287 18.26 -6.04 -25.45
N TYR A 288 16.98 -6.01 -25.81
CA TYR A 288 15.86 -6.08 -24.87
C TYR A 288 15.44 -7.51 -24.49
N LYS A 289 16.11 -8.54 -25.02
CA LYS A 289 15.74 -9.96 -24.86
C LYS A 289 14.28 -10.27 -25.23
N LEU A 290 13.74 -9.53 -26.20
CA LEU A 290 12.37 -9.69 -26.66
C LEU A 290 12.26 -10.90 -27.58
N LYS A 291 11.17 -11.68 -27.44
CA LYS A 291 10.80 -12.72 -28.39
C LYS A 291 9.63 -12.23 -29.24
N VAL A 292 9.77 -12.31 -30.55
CA VAL A 292 8.67 -12.03 -31.49
C VAL A 292 7.75 -13.25 -31.54
N VAL A 293 6.46 -13.03 -31.31
CA VAL A 293 5.41 -14.05 -31.48
C VAL A 293 4.41 -13.50 -32.47
N ASN A 294 4.20 -14.19 -33.59
CA ASN A 294 3.23 -13.74 -34.58
C ASN A 294 1.81 -14.10 -34.14
N ALA A 295 0.91 -13.12 -34.10
CA ALA A 295 -0.47 -13.33 -33.71
C ALA A 295 -1.21 -14.35 -34.59
N SER A 296 -0.79 -14.55 -35.85
CA SER A 296 -1.37 -15.59 -36.71
C SER A 296 -1.09 -17.00 -36.19
N GLU A 297 -0.03 -17.20 -35.40
CA GLU A 297 0.28 -18.48 -34.74
C GLU A 297 -0.64 -18.75 -33.54
N LEU A 298 -1.29 -17.72 -32.99
CA LEU A 298 -2.23 -17.81 -31.87
C LEU A 298 -3.64 -18.25 -32.31
N SER A 299 -3.92 -18.29 -33.62
CA SER A 299 -5.26 -18.55 -34.17
C SER A 299 -5.60 -20.04 -34.37
N ARG A 300 -4.73 -20.98 -33.96
CA ARG A 300 -5.01 -22.41 -34.07
C ARG A 300 -6.03 -22.84 -33.00
N PRO A 301 -7.22 -23.39 -33.36
CA PRO A 301 -8.36 -23.53 -32.42
C PRO A 301 -8.23 -24.59 -31.31
N SER A 302 -7.04 -25.14 -31.03
CA SER A 302 -6.92 -26.35 -30.21
C SER A 302 -5.90 -26.32 -29.08
N ALA A 303 -5.22 -25.20 -28.83
CA ALA A 303 -4.36 -25.08 -27.67
C ALA A 303 -4.75 -23.82 -26.90
N ASP A 304 -5.21 -24.05 -25.67
CA ASP A 304 -5.44 -23.07 -24.63
C ASP A 304 -4.40 -21.93 -24.70
N LEU A 305 -4.86 -20.75 -25.13
CA LEU A 305 -4.04 -19.58 -25.44
C LEU A 305 -3.16 -19.19 -24.23
N VAL A 306 -3.69 -19.44 -23.02
CA VAL A 306 -3.00 -19.27 -21.74
C VAL A 306 -1.80 -20.22 -21.62
N SER A 307 -2.00 -21.50 -21.93
CA SER A 307 -0.93 -22.52 -21.90
C SER A 307 0.19 -22.24 -22.91
N PHE A 308 -0.14 -21.69 -24.08
CA PHE A 308 0.86 -21.31 -25.08
C PHE A 308 1.65 -20.06 -24.66
N VAL A 309 0.98 -19.00 -24.17
CA VAL A 309 1.64 -17.79 -23.66
C VAL A 309 2.55 -18.10 -22.46
N ILE A 310 2.13 -18.99 -21.55
CA ILE A 310 2.95 -19.45 -20.42
C ILE A 310 4.25 -20.13 -20.87
N LYS A 311 4.28 -20.79 -22.04
CA LYS A 311 5.50 -21.41 -22.59
C LYS A 311 6.58 -20.38 -22.96
N TYR A 312 6.18 -19.16 -23.30
CA TYR A 312 7.10 -18.07 -23.68
C TYR A 312 7.45 -17.14 -22.50
N LEU A 313 6.74 -17.27 -21.37
CA LEU A 313 6.94 -16.56 -20.11
C LEU A 313 7.79 -17.33 -19.08
N LYS A 314 8.32 -18.51 -19.45
CA LYS A 314 9.33 -19.26 -18.68
C LYS A 314 10.68 -19.16 -19.38
#